data_AF-A0A131YIL2-F1
#
_entry.id   AF-A0A131YIL2-F1
#
_cell.length_a   1.000
_cell.length_b   1.000
_cell.length_c   1.000
_cell.angle_alpha   90.00
_cell.angle_beta   90.00
_cell.angle_gamma   90.00
#
_symmetry.space_group_name_H-M   'P 1'
#
loop_
_entity.id
_entity.type
_entity.pdbx_description
1 polymer ?
#
loop_
_entity_poly.entity_id
_entity_poly.type
_entity_poly.pdbx_seq_one_letter_code
_entity_poly.pdbx_strand_id
1 'polypeptide(L)'
;MKTGRGVMRDDDPLCCCEYISKVGERSHILACLCDCEALDIAFDRLLTCRRVPAPHWSLVKDTVMDRIRVPWLGGAKRLETDVISPIVILPSVLLLACHSWTMLMITFSALPFALFFIHRRCSRTRTRTRFFLSWTVSSLVVLLGVFQLEVVPYLEILFSENTVLMLAVALTCLCAYKVHNCPPDILAPSVTAEPVGKSAEATACSVSVPYPETEDSKCSVCQVVQPPRCSHCHLCGRCFLKRDHHCVWLDACIGEKNHRAFILGLVCLLVSLVYGANLTLTTVCRPKMLWDTFLIPDNCFEVYEDIHISLCFVSAVYALLVAIPVGLMLLQQLWLVAINTTIYEMRRHKIGIHSRGVCNNCRSFWCPSWR
;
A
#
# COMPACT_ATOMS: atom_id res chain seq x y z
N MET A 1 -5.92 7.16 -55.36
CA MET A 1 -4.85 7.62 -54.45
C MET A 1 -4.55 6.51 -53.47
N LYS A 2 -3.38 5.86 -53.59
CA LYS A 2 -2.91 4.86 -52.63
C LYS A 2 -2.45 5.62 -51.38
N THR A 3 -3.24 5.59 -50.31
CA THR A 3 -2.77 6.06 -49.00
C THR A 3 -1.74 5.06 -48.50
N GLY A 4 -0.48 5.49 -48.46
CA GLY A 4 0.61 4.69 -47.94
C GLY A 4 0.35 4.33 -46.49
N ARG A 5 0.12 3.05 -46.21
CA ARG A 5 0.40 2.50 -44.87
C ARG A 5 1.91 2.59 -44.70
N GLY A 6 2.37 3.64 -44.02
CA GLY A 6 3.72 3.69 -43.51
C GLY A 6 3.96 2.45 -42.65
N VAL A 7 4.98 1.67 -42.99
CA VAL A 7 5.52 0.64 -42.12
C VAL A 7 6.10 1.41 -40.93
N MET A 8 5.38 1.45 -39.80
CA MET A 8 5.86 2.02 -38.54
C MET A 8 7.07 1.23 -38.08
N ARG A 9 8.13 1.93 -37.66
CA ARG A 9 9.37 1.33 -37.17
C ARG A 9 9.22 1.05 -35.66
N ASP A 10 9.89 0.01 -35.16
CA ASP A 10 9.86 -0.38 -33.73
C ASP A 10 10.33 0.74 -32.78
N ASP A 11 10.99 1.78 -33.30
CA ASP A 11 11.49 2.93 -32.54
C ASP A 11 10.47 4.08 -32.39
N ASP A 12 9.29 4.00 -33.03
CA ASP A 12 8.27 5.05 -32.91
C ASP A 12 7.66 5.06 -31.49
N PRO A 13 7.54 6.22 -30.82
CA PRO A 13 7.02 6.29 -29.46
C PRO A 13 5.61 5.70 -29.37
N LEU A 14 5.38 4.88 -28.34
CA LEU A 14 4.07 4.24 -28.10
C LEU A 14 3.01 5.30 -27.79
N CYS A 15 1.86 5.21 -28.46
CA CYS A 15 0.68 5.96 -28.07
C CYS A 15 0.17 5.46 -26.71
N CYS A 16 -0.62 6.28 -25.99
CA CYS A 16 -1.08 5.96 -24.64
C CYS A 16 -1.85 4.63 -24.53
N CYS A 17 -2.43 4.15 -25.63
CA CYS A 17 -3.20 2.92 -25.72
C CYS A 17 -2.44 1.75 -26.37
N GLU A 18 -1.15 1.91 -26.68
CA GLU A 18 -0.33 0.89 -27.32
C GLU A 18 0.72 0.32 -26.37
N TYR A 19 1.06 -0.94 -26.57
CA TYR A 19 2.07 -1.64 -25.79
C TYR A 19 2.81 -2.67 -26.61
N ILE A 20 4.00 -3.04 -26.17
CA ILE A 20 4.73 -4.19 -26.71
C ILE A 20 4.31 -5.43 -25.91
N SER A 21 3.79 -6.45 -26.60
CA SER A 21 3.39 -7.73 -26.02
C SER A 21 4.61 -8.52 -25.54
N LYS A 22 4.40 -9.61 -24.80
CA LYS A 22 5.51 -10.51 -24.41
C LYS A 22 6.25 -11.13 -25.60
N VAL A 23 5.64 -11.14 -26.77
CA VAL A 23 6.20 -11.69 -28.01
C VAL A 23 7.01 -10.63 -28.78
N GLY A 24 7.06 -9.40 -28.27
CA GLY A 24 7.79 -8.29 -28.90
C GLY A 24 6.96 -7.51 -29.92
N GLU A 25 5.66 -7.82 -30.07
CA GLU A 25 4.80 -7.17 -31.06
C GLU A 25 4.05 -5.97 -30.47
N ARG A 26 3.95 -4.88 -31.26
CA ARG A 26 3.12 -3.72 -30.92
C ARG A 26 1.64 -4.08 -31.00
N SER A 27 0.93 -3.90 -29.90
CA SER A 27 -0.49 -4.24 -29.69
C SER A 27 -1.24 -3.05 -29.08
N HIS A 28 -2.57 -3.07 -29.19
CA HIS A 28 -3.45 -2.00 -28.69
C HIS A 28 -4.37 -2.52 -27.57
N ILE A 29 -4.68 -1.70 -26.55
CA ILE A 29 -5.54 -2.09 -25.41
C ILE A 29 -6.92 -2.59 -25.89
N LEU A 30 -7.48 -1.98 -26.93
CA LEU A 30 -8.79 -2.36 -27.50
C LEU A 30 -8.74 -3.61 -28.39
N ALA A 31 -7.59 -4.25 -28.59
CA ALA A 31 -7.52 -5.60 -29.20
C ALA A 31 -8.01 -6.69 -28.21
N CYS A 32 -9.05 -6.35 -27.46
CA CYS A 32 -9.57 -7.08 -26.33
C CYS A 32 -10.13 -8.43 -26.82
N LEU A 33 -9.50 -9.51 -26.35
CA LEU A 33 -9.89 -10.91 -26.55
C LEU A 33 -9.90 -11.45 -27.99
N CYS A 34 -9.52 -10.68 -29.02
CA CYS A 34 -9.25 -11.26 -30.34
C CYS A 34 -7.95 -12.09 -30.31
N ASP A 35 -7.99 -13.29 -30.89
CA ASP A 35 -6.93 -14.31 -30.90
C ASP A 35 -6.49 -14.80 -29.51
N CYS A 36 -7.41 -15.36 -28.73
CA CYS A 36 -7.05 -16.07 -27.51
C CYS A 36 -7.58 -17.52 -27.53
N GLU A 37 -6.90 -18.38 -28.30
CA GLU A 37 -7.21 -19.82 -28.40
C GLU A 37 -7.34 -20.48 -27.01
N ALA A 38 -6.54 -20.06 -26.03
CA ALA A 38 -6.62 -20.56 -24.65
C ALA A 38 -7.92 -20.17 -23.93
N LEU A 39 -8.45 -18.97 -24.16
CA LEU A 39 -9.71 -18.51 -23.57
C LEU A 39 -10.90 -19.20 -24.26
N ASP A 40 -10.86 -19.32 -25.59
CA ASP A 40 -11.90 -20.00 -26.37
C ASP A 40 -12.01 -21.47 -25.96
N ILE A 41 -10.88 -22.18 -25.85
CA ILE A 41 -10.85 -23.58 -25.37
C ILE A 41 -11.37 -23.69 -23.93
N ALA A 42 -11.05 -22.74 -23.06
CA ALA A 42 -11.53 -22.75 -21.68
C ALA A 42 -13.05 -22.48 -21.60
N PHE A 43 -13.55 -21.54 -22.40
CA PHE A 43 -14.96 -21.17 -22.45
C PHE A 43 -15.82 -22.28 -23.07
N ASP A 44 -15.36 -22.90 -24.17
CA ASP A 44 -16.02 -24.06 -24.80
C ASP A 44 -16.11 -25.25 -23.84
N ARG A 45 -15.04 -25.52 -23.08
CA ARG A 45 -15.05 -26.59 -22.07
C ARG A 45 -16.01 -26.28 -20.93
N LEU A 46 -16.10 -25.02 -20.49
CA LEU A 46 -17.05 -24.57 -19.49
C LEU A 46 -18.51 -24.72 -19.98
N LEU A 47 -18.80 -24.28 -21.20
CA LEU A 47 -20.11 -24.42 -21.84
C LEU A 47 -20.53 -25.88 -22.06
N THR A 48 -19.56 -26.75 -22.37
CA THR A 48 -19.79 -28.19 -22.53
C THR A 48 -19.71 -28.98 -21.22
N CYS A 49 -19.66 -28.30 -20.06
CA CYS A 49 -19.56 -28.89 -18.72
C CYS A 49 -18.37 -29.86 -18.55
N ARG A 50 -17.27 -29.62 -19.26
CA ARG A 50 -16.01 -30.38 -19.17
C ARG A 50 -14.99 -29.64 -18.30
N ARG A 51 -14.17 -30.36 -17.54
CA ARG A 51 -13.10 -29.74 -16.73
C ARG A 51 -12.03 -29.13 -17.62
N VAL A 52 -11.65 -27.89 -17.30
CA VAL A 52 -10.47 -27.23 -17.84
C VAL A 52 -9.23 -27.69 -17.06
N PRO A 53 -8.20 -28.25 -17.73
CA PRO A 53 -6.98 -28.71 -17.06
C PRO A 53 -6.24 -27.57 -16.35
N ALA A 54 -5.64 -27.85 -15.18
CA ALA A 54 -4.87 -26.87 -14.40
C ALA A 54 -3.84 -26.03 -15.21
N PRO A 55 -3.05 -26.58 -16.16
CA PRO A 55 -2.10 -25.77 -16.94
C PRO A 55 -2.77 -24.79 -17.93
N HIS A 56 -4.02 -25.04 -18.33
CA HIS A 56 -4.76 -24.09 -19.18
C HIS A 56 -5.23 -22.89 -18.37
N TRP A 57 -5.57 -23.07 -17.09
CA TRP A 57 -5.91 -21.94 -16.20
C TRP A 57 -4.75 -20.99 -15.96
N SER A 58 -3.51 -21.49 -15.87
CA SER A 58 -2.33 -20.63 -15.81
C SER A 58 -2.16 -19.82 -17.10
N LEU A 59 -2.34 -20.44 -18.27
CA LEU A 59 -2.20 -19.77 -19.56
C LEU A 59 -3.29 -18.73 -19.79
N VAL A 60 -4.54 -19.05 -19.45
CA VAL A 60 -5.67 -18.12 -19.48
C VAL A 60 -5.41 -16.94 -18.54
N LYS A 61 -5.00 -17.21 -17.31
CA LYS A 61 -4.66 -16.16 -16.34
C LYS A 61 -3.51 -15.29 -16.85
N ASP A 62 -2.46 -15.88 -17.40
CA ASP A 62 -1.32 -15.13 -17.94
C ASP A 62 -1.72 -14.26 -19.13
N THR A 63 -2.61 -14.75 -19.99
CA THR A 63 -3.09 -14.03 -21.18
C THR A 63 -4.03 -12.90 -20.81
N VAL A 64 -5.04 -13.17 -19.96
CA VAL A 64 -5.93 -12.14 -19.41
C VAL A 64 -5.10 -11.07 -18.69
N MET A 65 -4.11 -11.48 -17.89
CA MET A 65 -3.29 -10.52 -17.16
C MET A 65 -2.27 -9.78 -18.02
N ASP A 66 -1.88 -10.31 -19.17
CA ASP A 66 -1.05 -9.56 -20.12
C ASP A 66 -1.84 -8.48 -20.84
N ARG A 67 -3.16 -8.68 -21.00
CA ARG A 67 -4.04 -7.78 -21.76
C ARG A 67 -4.79 -6.75 -20.91
N ILE A 68 -4.95 -6.96 -19.60
CA ILE A 68 -5.45 -5.91 -18.70
C ILE A 68 -4.37 -4.84 -18.50
N ARG A 69 -4.52 -3.73 -19.24
CA ARG A 69 -3.60 -2.58 -19.22
C ARG A 69 -4.38 -1.28 -19.12
N VAL A 70 -3.80 -0.27 -18.49
CA VAL A 70 -4.38 1.07 -18.36
C VAL A 70 -3.62 2.02 -19.28
N PRO A 71 -4.31 2.89 -20.03
CA PRO A 71 -3.65 3.85 -20.89
C PRO A 71 -2.82 4.83 -20.06
N TRP A 72 -1.58 5.07 -20.48
CA TRP A 72 -0.65 5.96 -19.76
C TRP A 72 0.23 6.75 -20.73
N LEU A 73 0.73 7.90 -20.30
CA LEU A 73 1.67 8.69 -21.09
C LEU A 73 2.95 7.88 -21.34
N GLY A 74 3.24 7.58 -22.61
CA GLY A 74 4.36 6.73 -23.04
C GLY A 74 4.05 5.24 -23.20
N GLY A 75 2.77 4.85 -23.25
CA GLY A 75 2.34 3.49 -23.55
C GLY A 75 1.50 2.84 -22.45
N ALA A 76 0.67 1.87 -22.84
CA ALA A 76 -0.24 1.18 -21.93
C ALA A 76 0.53 0.32 -20.90
N LYS A 77 0.32 0.60 -19.61
CA LYS A 77 0.99 -0.12 -18.52
C LYS A 77 0.17 -1.33 -18.09
N ARG A 78 0.86 -2.47 -17.94
CA ARG A 78 0.28 -3.71 -17.42
C ARG A 78 -0.15 -3.53 -15.97
N LEU A 79 -1.38 -3.92 -15.67
CA LEU A 79 -1.96 -3.78 -14.34
C LEU A 79 -1.82 -5.12 -13.60
N GLU A 80 -1.03 -5.14 -12.53
CA GLU A 80 -0.78 -6.38 -11.76
C GLU A 80 -2.04 -6.81 -10.99
N THR A 81 -2.34 -8.12 -10.93
CA THR A 81 -3.56 -8.65 -10.28
C THR A 81 -3.71 -8.22 -8.84
N ASP A 82 -2.59 -8.10 -8.14
CA ASP A 82 -2.56 -7.70 -6.74
C ASP A 82 -2.92 -6.22 -6.56
N VAL A 83 -2.70 -5.38 -7.57
CA VAL A 83 -3.16 -3.98 -7.57
C VAL A 83 -4.66 -3.89 -7.89
N ILE A 84 -5.16 -4.66 -8.85
CA ILE A 84 -6.58 -4.59 -9.26
C ILE A 84 -7.52 -5.14 -8.19
N SER A 85 -7.13 -6.24 -7.55
CA SER A 85 -8.03 -6.98 -6.66
C SER A 85 -8.60 -6.12 -5.53
N PRO A 86 -7.83 -5.31 -4.78
CA PRO A 86 -8.41 -4.40 -3.77
C PRO A 86 -9.34 -3.34 -4.33
N ILE A 87 -9.05 -2.78 -5.52
CA ILE A 87 -9.85 -1.73 -6.16
C ILE A 87 -11.29 -2.21 -6.44
N VAL A 88 -11.44 -3.50 -6.75
CA VAL A 88 -12.75 -4.11 -7.01
C VAL A 88 -13.35 -4.68 -5.72
N ILE A 89 -12.57 -5.46 -4.96
CA ILE A 89 -13.05 -6.19 -3.79
C ILE A 89 -13.55 -5.23 -2.72
N LEU A 90 -12.83 -4.14 -2.43
CA LEU A 90 -13.19 -3.25 -1.34
C LEU A 90 -14.55 -2.56 -1.57
N PRO A 91 -14.82 -1.87 -2.70
CA PRO A 91 -16.15 -1.32 -2.97
C PRO A 91 -17.24 -2.39 -2.95
N SER A 92 -17.01 -3.58 -3.52
CA SER A 92 -18.01 -4.66 -3.51
C SER A 92 -18.33 -5.15 -2.09
N VAL A 93 -17.33 -5.23 -1.20
CA VAL A 93 -17.53 -5.61 0.21
C VAL A 93 -18.34 -4.54 0.95
N LEU A 94 -18.07 -3.25 0.71
CA LEU A 94 -18.82 -2.16 1.33
C LEU A 94 -20.27 -2.12 0.83
N LEU A 95 -20.50 -2.28 -0.48
CA LEU A 95 -21.85 -2.33 -1.03
C LEU A 95 -22.63 -3.55 -0.52
N LEU A 96 -21.98 -4.71 -0.38
CA LEU A 96 -22.63 -5.89 0.21
C LEU A 96 -23.04 -5.63 1.66
N ALA A 97 -22.19 -4.94 2.43
CA ALA A 97 -22.49 -4.55 3.81
C ALA A 97 -23.66 -3.56 3.93
N CYS A 98 -23.99 -2.81 2.87
CA CYS A 98 -25.12 -1.86 2.85
C CYS A 98 -26.49 -2.54 2.82
N HIS A 99 -26.59 -3.86 2.58
CA HIS A 99 -27.89 -4.52 2.46
C HIS A 99 -28.62 -4.75 3.79
N SER A 100 -27.90 -5.01 4.88
CA SER A 100 -28.48 -5.21 6.21
C SER A 100 -27.41 -5.26 7.29
N TRP A 101 -27.83 -5.08 8.54
CA TRP A 101 -27.02 -5.33 9.74
C TRP A 101 -26.33 -6.71 9.72
N THR A 102 -27.04 -7.74 9.28
CA THR A 102 -26.48 -9.10 9.20
C THR A 102 -25.34 -9.17 8.18
N MET A 103 -25.51 -8.55 7.00
CA MET A 103 -24.47 -8.52 5.98
C MET A 103 -23.24 -7.76 6.46
N LEU A 104 -23.43 -6.58 7.08
CA LEU A 104 -22.35 -5.82 7.71
C LEU A 104 -21.52 -6.66 8.68
N MET A 105 -22.18 -7.38 9.59
CA MET A 105 -21.49 -8.22 10.58
C MET A 105 -20.72 -9.36 9.93
N ILE A 106 -21.31 -10.02 8.92
CA ILE A 106 -20.65 -11.11 8.19
C ILE A 106 -19.43 -10.59 7.42
N THR A 107 -19.59 -9.53 6.64
CA THR A 107 -18.51 -9.00 5.78
C THR A 107 -17.35 -8.45 6.60
N PHE A 108 -17.63 -7.69 7.65
CA PHE A 108 -16.58 -7.06 8.47
C PHE A 108 -15.95 -8.03 9.47
N SER A 109 -16.64 -9.12 9.84
CA SER A 109 -16.00 -10.22 10.56
C SER A 109 -15.08 -11.02 9.64
N ALA A 110 -15.50 -11.33 8.41
CA ALA A 110 -14.72 -12.16 7.48
C ALA A 110 -13.48 -11.45 6.91
N LEU A 111 -13.57 -10.14 6.66
CA LEU A 111 -12.53 -9.36 5.99
C LEU A 111 -11.15 -9.40 6.71
N PRO A 112 -11.04 -9.15 8.03
CA PRO A 112 -9.78 -9.25 8.75
C PRO A 112 -9.14 -10.64 8.65
N PHE A 113 -9.92 -11.72 8.70
CA PHE A 113 -9.40 -13.09 8.55
C PHE A 113 -8.85 -13.33 7.15
N ALA A 114 -9.55 -12.85 6.11
CA ALA A 114 -9.08 -12.94 4.73
C ALA A 114 -7.75 -12.18 4.52
N LEU A 115 -7.67 -10.93 4.99
CA LEU A 115 -6.45 -10.12 4.91
C LEU A 115 -5.29 -10.75 5.71
N PHE A 116 -5.57 -11.29 6.90
CA PHE A 116 -4.57 -12.01 7.69
C PHE A 116 -4.05 -13.27 6.98
N PHE A 117 -4.95 -14.05 6.36
CA PHE A 117 -4.57 -15.26 5.62
C PHE A 117 -3.70 -14.92 4.41
N ILE A 118 -4.06 -13.89 3.64
CA ILE A 118 -3.26 -13.38 2.51
C ILE A 118 -1.89 -12.92 3.00
N HIS A 119 -1.85 -12.12 4.07
CA HIS A 119 -0.60 -11.63 4.66
C HIS A 119 0.30 -12.78 5.12
N ARG A 120 -0.27 -13.75 5.83
CA ARG A 120 0.46 -14.93 6.31
C ARG A 120 1.00 -15.75 5.16
N ARG A 121 0.23 -15.92 4.08
CA ARG A 121 0.69 -16.62 2.87
C ARG A 121 1.88 -15.90 2.24
N CYS A 122 1.76 -14.60 1.95
CA CYS A 122 2.83 -13.80 1.36
C CYS A 122 4.08 -13.76 2.23
N SER A 123 3.92 -13.66 3.56
CA SER A 123 5.02 -13.67 4.52
C SER A 123 5.75 -15.00 4.56
N ARG A 124 5.03 -16.14 4.51
CA ARG A 124 5.63 -17.48 4.45
C ARG A 124 6.41 -17.72 3.17
N THR A 125 5.89 -17.25 2.04
CA THR A 125 6.56 -17.38 0.73
C THR A 125 7.62 -16.30 0.48
N ARG A 126 7.77 -15.33 1.40
CA ARG A 126 8.67 -14.16 1.28
C ARG A 126 8.50 -13.41 -0.04
N THR A 127 7.29 -13.41 -0.59
CA THR A 127 6.97 -12.74 -1.85
C THR A 127 6.60 -11.29 -1.58
N ARG A 128 7.24 -10.35 -2.29
CA ARG A 128 6.80 -8.95 -2.32
C ARG A 128 5.50 -8.85 -3.11
N THR A 129 4.52 -8.13 -2.57
CA THR A 129 3.22 -7.88 -3.21
C THR A 129 2.78 -6.45 -2.97
N ARG A 130 2.11 -5.86 -3.96
CA ARG A 130 1.52 -4.53 -3.88
C ARG A 130 0.06 -4.56 -3.42
N PHE A 131 -0.49 -5.75 -3.13
CA PHE A 131 -1.86 -5.92 -2.67
C PHE A 131 -2.21 -5.01 -1.49
N PHE A 132 -1.38 -4.99 -0.45
CA PHE A 132 -1.66 -4.22 0.76
C PHE A 132 -1.55 -2.71 0.53
N LEU A 133 -0.60 -2.27 -0.30
CA LEU A 133 -0.50 -0.87 -0.71
C LEU A 133 -1.72 -0.44 -1.53
N SER A 134 -2.13 -1.25 -2.52
CA SER A 134 -3.32 -0.98 -3.32
C SER A 134 -4.58 -0.98 -2.46
N TRP A 135 -4.68 -1.88 -1.48
CA TRP A 135 -5.75 -1.89 -0.50
C TRP A 135 -5.80 -0.58 0.28
N THR A 136 -4.68 -0.13 0.84
CA THR A 136 -4.61 1.15 1.57
C THR A 136 -5.01 2.35 0.70
N VAL A 137 -4.52 2.43 -0.54
CA VAL A 137 -4.86 3.52 -1.47
C VAL A 137 -6.33 3.48 -1.86
N SER A 138 -6.86 2.28 -2.17
CA SER A 138 -8.28 2.10 -2.51
C SER A 138 -9.18 2.48 -1.34
N SER A 139 -8.83 2.09 -0.11
CA SER A 139 -9.54 2.50 1.10
C SER A 139 -9.59 4.00 1.27
N LEU A 140 -8.46 4.68 1.06
CA LEU A 140 -8.41 6.13 1.16
C LEU A 140 -9.31 6.80 0.12
N VAL A 141 -9.23 6.36 -1.14
CA VAL A 141 -10.04 6.92 -2.25
C VAL A 141 -11.53 6.69 -2.01
N VAL A 142 -11.93 5.48 -1.61
CA VAL A 142 -13.34 5.15 -1.37
C VAL A 142 -13.89 5.94 -0.18
N LEU A 143 -13.17 5.96 0.95
CA LEU A 143 -13.62 6.70 2.14
C LEU A 143 -13.73 8.20 1.85
N LEU A 144 -12.74 8.79 1.17
CA LEU A 144 -12.78 10.19 0.81
C LEU A 144 -13.86 10.49 -0.24
N GLY A 145 -14.06 9.58 -1.20
CA GLY A 145 -15.11 9.69 -2.21
C GLY A 145 -16.50 9.70 -1.58
N VAL A 146 -16.79 8.72 -0.72
CA VAL A 146 -18.07 8.68 0.04
C VAL A 146 -18.23 9.93 0.89
N PHE A 147 -17.19 10.36 1.60
CA PHE A 147 -17.27 11.57 2.42
C PHE A 147 -17.58 12.83 1.59
N GLN A 148 -16.88 13.06 0.49
CA GLN A 148 -17.06 14.29 -0.31
C GLN A 148 -18.31 14.26 -1.18
N LEU A 149 -18.71 13.09 -1.70
CA LEU A 149 -19.82 12.96 -2.63
C LEU A 149 -21.16 12.68 -1.94
N GLU A 150 -21.16 12.03 -0.78
CA GLU A 150 -22.38 11.66 -0.07
C GLU A 150 -22.54 12.50 1.21
N VAL A 151 -21.52 12.61 2.06
CA VAL A 151 -21.64 13.27 3.39
C VAL A 151 -21.68 14.80 3.29
N VAL A 152 -20.73 15.42 2.58
CA VAL A 152 -20.63 16.89 2.49
C VAL A 152 -21.90 17.54 1.89
N PRO A 153 -22.58 16.96 0.89
CA PRO A 153 -23.82 17.53 0.34
C PRO A 153 -25.01 17.60 1.30
N TYR A 154 -25.00 16.92 2.45
CA TYR A 154 -26.04 17.09 3.48
C TYR A 154 -26.00 18.48 4.15
N LEU A 155 -24.97 19.29 3.92
CA LEU A 155 -24.80 20.67 4.45
C LEU A 155 -24.74 20.77 5.98
N GLU A 156 -24.57 19.65 6.68
CA GLU A 156 -24.39 19.61 8.14
C GLU A 156 -22.93 19.80 8.57
N ILE A 157 -21.98 19.60 7.64
CA ILE A 157 -20.54 19.71 7.89
C ILE A 157 -20.08 21.15 7.65
N LEU A 158 -19.41 21.75 8.63
CA LEU A 158 -18.84 23.08 8.48
C LEU A 158 -17.65 23.05 7.50
N PHE A 159 -17.47 24.14 6.74
CA PHE A 159 -16.32 24.28 5.84
C PHE A 159 -14.97 24.11 6.56
N SER A 160 -14.86 24.59 7.80
CA SER A 160 -13.67 24.43 8.64
C SER A 160 -13.40 22.96 8.99
N GLU A 161 -14.44 22.19 9.31
CA GLU A 161 -14.32 20.76 9.65
C GLU A 161 -13.85 19.94 8.44
N ASN A 162 -14.46 20.18 7.28
CA ASN A 162 -14.01 19.58 6.02
C ASN A 162 -12.55 19.95 5.72
N THR A 163 -12.19 21.23 5.86
CA THR A 163 -10.82 21.70 5.63
C THR A 163 -9.81 21.01 6.55
N VAL A 164 -10.13 20.87 7.84
CA VAL A 164 -9.26 20.16 8.80
C VAL A 164 -9.06 18.71 8.40
N LEU A 165 -10.13 17.99 8.02
CA LEU A 165 -10.03 16.61 7.56
C LEU A 165 -9.16 16.50 6.30
N MET A 166 -9.37 17.38 5.32
CA MET A 166 -8.61 17.39 4.07
C MET A 166 -7.12 17.67 4.29
N LEU A 167 -6.78 18.57 5.21
CA LEU A 167 -5.38 18.83 5.59
C LEU A 167 -4.74 17.63 6.29
N ALA A 168 -5.48 16.94 7.17
CA ALA A 168 -4.99 15.74 7.85
C ALA A 168 -4.73 14.59 6.85
N VAL A 169 -5.63 14.40 5.88
CA VAL A 169 -5.46 13.43 4.78
C VAL A 169 -4.27 13.80 3.90
N ALA A 170 -4.15 15.07 3.50
CA ALA A 170 -3.03 15.55 2.70
C ALA A 170 -1.68 15.31 3.41
N LEU A 171 -1.60 15.62 4.71
CA LEU A 171 -0.40 15.38 5.52
C LEU A 171 -0.08 13.88 5.63
N THR A 172 -1.10 13.02 5.73
CA THR A 172 -0.94 11.56 5.70
C THR A 172 -0.31 11.10 4.38
N CYS A 173 -0.83 11.58 3.24
CA CYS A 173 -0.29 11.29 1.91
C CYS A 173 1.15 11.78 1.74
N LEU A 174 1.46 13.00 2.19
CA LEU A 174 2.81 13.56 2.16
C LEU A 174 3.80 12.73 2.98
N CYS A 175 3.38 12.27 4.16
CA CYS A 175 4.18 11.38 5.00
C CYS A 175 4.42 10.03 4.32
N ALA A 176 3.38 9.41 3.76
CA ALA A 176 3.49 8.16 3.02
C ALA A 176 4.43 8.30 1.80
N TYR A 177 4.29 9.39 1.03
CA TYR A 177 5.17 9.72 -0.09
C TYR A 177 6.63 9.86 0.36
N LYS A 178 6.87 10.57 1.47
CA LYS A 178 8.21 10.74 2.03
C LYS A 178 8.80 9.40 2.49
N VAL A 179 7.99 8.52 3.07
CA VAL A 179 8.43 7.18 3.47
C VAL A 179 8.83 6.33 2.26
N HIS A 180 7.99 6.33 1.21
CA HIS A 180 8.19 5.53 0.01
C HIS A 180 9.40 6.01 -0.81
N ASN A 181 9.58 7.33 -0.95
CA ASN A 181 10.64 7.91 -1.78
C ASN A 181 11.95 8.17 -1.03
N CYS A 182 12.04 7.75 0.23
CA CYS A 182 13.29 7.88 0.97
C CYS A 182 14.36 6.98 0.34
N PRO A 183 15.51 7.53 -0.11
CA PRO A 183 16.55 6.73 -0.72
C PRO A 183 17.15 5.75 0.32
N PRO A 184 17.65 4.60 -0.13
CA PRO A 184 18.25 3.63 0.78
C PRO A 184 19.51 4.19 1.46
N ASP A 185 19.82 3.68 2.65
CA ASP A 185 20.92 4.21 3.46
C ASP A 185 22.30 3.83 2.97
N ILE A 186 22.43 2.68 2.29
CA ILE A 186 23.69 2.18 1.76
C ILE A 186 23.46 1.79 0.30
N LEU A 187 24.11 2.50 -0.60
CA LEU A 187 24.22 2.11 -2.01
C LEU A 187 24.99 0.78 -2.05
N ALA A 188 24.38 -0.27 -2.59
CA ALA A 188 25.17 -1.41 -3.02
C ALA A 188 26.12 -0.91 -4.11
N PRO A 189 27.42 -1.29 -4.10
CA PRO A 189 28.18 -1.23 -5.34
C PRO A 189 27.41 -2.10 -6.33
N SER A 190 27.13 -1.54 -7.52
CA SER A 190 26.34 -2.19 -8.55
C SER A 190 26.84 -3.61 -8.79
N VAL A 191 26.06 -4.62 -8.38
CA VAL A 191 26.22 -5.97 -8.91
C VAL A 191 25.57 -5.92 -10.29
N THR A 192 26.36 -5.51 -11.27
CA THR A 192 26.02 -5.58 -12.69
C THR A 192 25.86 -7.05 -13.06
N ALA A 193 24.65 -7.44 -13.46
CA ALA A 193 24.49 -8.53 -14.40
C ALA A 193 24.58 -7.92 -15.80
N GLU A 194 25.73 -8.14 -16.46
CA GLU A 194 25.96 -8.34 -17.91
C GLU A 194 27.45 -8.07 -18.20
N PRO A 195 28.17 -8.96 -18.92
CA PRO A 195 29.55 -8.73 -19.31
C PRO A 195 29.62 -7.91 -20.61
N VAL A 196 30.83 -7.38 -20.86
CA VAL A 196 31.34 -6.79 -22.11
C VAL A 196 31.38 -5.25 -22.15
N GLY A 197 32.60 -4.73 -21.98
CA GLY A 197 33.13 -3.73 -22.91
C GLY A 197 33.23 -2.27 -22.44
N LYS A 198 34.45 -1.91 -22.03
CA LYS A 198 35.10 -0.58 -22.15
C LYS A 198 34.67 0.55 -21.20
N SER A 199 35.56 0.76 -20.22
CA SER A 199 36.07 2.04 -19.70
C SER A 199 35.11 3.22 -19.59
N ALA A 200 34.66 3.49 -18.36
CA ALA A 200 34.46 4.83 -17.84
C ALA A 200 34.71 4.79 -16.32
N GLU A 201 35.56 5.68 -15.83
CA GLU A 201 35.86 5.86 -14.41
C GLU A 201 34.58 6.15 -13.62
N ALA A 202 34.11 5.16 -12.88
CA ALA A 202 33.10 5.33 -11.86
C ALA A 202 33.82 5.67 -10.55
N THR A 203 33.76 6.94 -10.15
CA THR A 203 34.18 7.39 -8.81
C THR A 203 33.33 6.68 -7.77
N ALA A 204 33.83 5.54 -7.27
CA ALA A 204 33.28 4.84 -6.14
C ALA A 204 33.40 5.75 -4.91
N CYS A 205 32.28 6.30 -4.45
CA CYS A 205 32.23 6.96 -3.15
C CYS A 205 32.24 5.85 -2.08
N SER A 206 33.42 5.27 -1.83
CA SER A 206 33.65 4.43 -0.68
C SER A 206 33.59 5.32 0.55
N VAL A 207 32.48 5.29 1.26
CA VAL A 207 32.44 5.80 2.63
C VAL A 207 33.41 4.92 3.42
N SER A 208 34.58 5.47 3.77
CA SER A 208 35.52 4.84 4.69
C SER A 208 34.85 4.78 6.07
N VAL A 209 34.25 3.65 6.40
CA VAL A 209 33.58 3.45 7.68
C VAL A 209 34.63 2.99 8.70
N PRO A 210 34.84 3.71 9.83
CA PRO A 210 35.87 3.40 10.82
C PRO A 210 35.39 2.32 11.82
N TYR A 211 34.83 1.21 11.32
CA TYR A 211 34.45 0.08 12.16
C TYR A 211 35.30 -1.14 11.81
N PRO A 212 35.69 -1.96 12.80
CA PRO A 212 36.47 -3.17 12.54
C PRO A 212 35.69 -4.08 11.60
N GLU A 213 36.30 -4.41 10.45
CA GLU A 213 35.77 -5.36 9.49
C GLU A 213 35.84 -6.77 10.09
N THR A 214 34.79 -7.18 10.80
CA THR A 214 34.58 -8.59 11.11
C THR A 214 33.80 -9.23 9.96
N GLU A 215 34.12 -10.46 9.56
CA GLU A 215 33.39 -11.16 8.48
C GLU A 215 31.88 -11.21 8.73
N ASP A 216 31.46 -11.28 10.00
CA ASP A 216 30.06 -11.25 10.46
C ASP A 216 29.31 -9.94 10.14
N SER A 217 30.03 -8.85 9.87
CA SER A 217 29.44 -7.54 9.57
C SER A 217 29.14 -7.34 8.09
N LYS A 218 29.56 -8.24 7.20
CA LYS A 218 29.34 -8.10 5.75
C LYS A 218 28.01 -8.72 5.32
N CYS A 219 27.22 -7.99 4.53
CA CYS A 219 26.01 -8.52 3.95
C CYS A 219 26.33 -9.54 2.83
N SER A 220 25.89 -10.78 2.96
CA SER A 220 26.11 -11.83 1.95
C SER A 220 25.47 -11.55 0.58
N VAL A 221 24.40 -10.75 0.54
CA VAL A 221 23.69 -10.39 -0.70
C VAL A 221 24.25 -9.12 -1.31
N CYS A 222 24.36 -8.05 -0.52
CA CYS A 222 24.79 -6.74 -1.03
C CYS A 222 26.32 -6.58 -1.09
N GLN A 223 27.08 -7.48 -0.47
CA GLN A 223 28.54 -7.43 -0.36
C GLN A 223 29.09 -6.13 0.25
N VAL A 224 28.26 -5.42 1.03
CA VAL A 224 28.64 -4.21 1.79
C VAL A 224 28.85 -4.54 3.26
N VAL A 225 29.84 -3.89 3.88
CA VAL A 225 30.03 -3.88 5.34
C VAL A 225 28.85 -3.13 5.96
N GLN A 226 28.12 -3.80 6.86
CA GLN A 226 26.94 -3.26 7.53
C GLN A 226 27.37 -2.48 8.77
N PRO A 227 27.10 -1.17 8.84
CA PRO A 227 27.26 -0.42 10.08
C PRO A 227 26.40 -1.01 11.22
N PRO A 228 26.67 -0.66 12.49
CA PRO A 228 25.85 -1.10 13.60
C PRO A 228 24.35 -0.86 13.35
N ARG A 229 23.54 -1.89 13.67
CA ARG A 229 22.07 -1.88 13.50
C ARG A 229 21.58 -1.77 12.04
N CYS A 230 22.46 -1.86 11.05
CA CYS A 230 22.09 -2.02 9.65
C CYS A 230 21.66 -3.48 9.38
N SER A 231 20.69 -3.69 8.48
CA SER A 231 20.24 -5.03 8.11
C SER A 231 19.68 -5.10 6.69
N HIS A 232 19.82 -6.25 6.05
CA HIS A 232 19.29 -6.51 4.72
C HIS A 232 17.79 -6.82 4.77
N CYS A 233 17.01 -6.21 3.88
CA CYS A 233 15.62 -6.55 3.65
C CYS A 233 15.48 -7.36 2.36
N HIS A 234 15.14 -8.64 2.47
CA HIS A 234 14.98 -9.52 1.31
C HIS A 234 13.89 -9.04 0.33
N LEU A 235 12.79 -8.48 0.83
CA LEU A 235 11.70 -7.95 0.00
C LEU A 235 12.17 -6.74 -0.83
N CYS A 236 12.99 -5.87 -0.24
CA CYS A 236 13.52 -4.69 -0.93
C CYS A 236 14.83 -4.94 -1.69
N GLY A 237 15.49 -6.08 -1.47
CA GLY A 237 16.78 -6.43 -2.06
C GLY A 237 17.95 -5.53 -1.63
N ARG A 238 17.86 -4.82 -0.49
CA ARG A 238 18.88 -3.83 -0.07
C ARG A 238 19.01 -3.68 1.44
N CYS A 239 20.12 -3.10 1.88
CA CYS A 239 20.45 -2.81 3.27
C CYS A 239 19.86 -1.46 3.73
N PHE A 240 19.32 -1.44 4.96
CA PHE A 240 18.77 -0.24 5.60
C PHE A 240 19.44 -0.03 6.96
N LEU A 241 19.79 1.22 7.26
CA LEU A 241 20.38 1.60 8.55
C LEU A 241 19.26 1.70 9.60
N LYS A 242 19.56 1.20 10.80
CA LYS A 242 18.60 1.06 11.90
C LYS A 242 17.25 0.49 11.40
N ARG A 243 17.32 -0.59 10.64
CA ARG A 243 16.15 -1.16 9.95
C ARG A 243 15.07 -1.55 10.96
N ASP A 244 13.88 -1.01 10.82
CA ASP A 244 12.74 -1.34 11.68
C ASP A 244 11.97 -2.56 11.14
N HIS A 245 11.27 -2.37 10.03
CA HIS A 245 10.54 -3.43 9.34
C HIS A 245 10.27 -3.06 7.88
N HIS A 246 9.85 -4.03 7.08
CA HIS A 246 9.22 -3.75 5.80
C HIS A 246 7.72 -3.65 6.02
N CYS A 247 7.14 -2.48 5.77
CA CYS A 247 5.72 -2.22 5.93
C CYS A 247 5.00 -2.62 4.63
N VAL A 248 4.22 -3.70 4.68
CA VAL A 248 3.47 -4.19 3.50
C VAL A 248 2.42 -3.19 3.01
N TRP A 249 1.83 -2.41 3.92
CA TRP A 249 0.80 -1.40 3.62
C TRP A 249 1.34 -0.18 2.86
N LEU A 250 2.65 0.08 2.95
CA LEU A 250 3.33 1.15 2.22
C LEU A 250 4.25 0.63 1.10
N ASP A 251 4.37 -0.69 0.96
CA ASP A 251 5.40 -1.37 0.13
C ASP A 251 6.81 -0.75 0.30
N ALA A 252 7.15 -0.36 1.53
CA ALA A 252 8.36 0.40 1.85
C ALA A 252 9.05 -0.13 3.11
N CYS A 253 10.39 -0.07 3.15
CA CYS A 253 11.12 -0.38 4.36
C CYS A 253 11.22 0.86 5.25
N ILE A 254 10.93 0.68 6.53
CA ILE A 254 11.09 1.70 7.57
C ILE A 254 12.49 1.52 8.18
N GLY A 255 13.23 2.62 8.26
CA GLY A 255 14.59 2.69 8.79
C GLY A 255 14.91 4.11 9.26
N GLU A 256 16.17 4.41 9.54
CA GLU A 256 16.57 5.64 10.24
C GLU A 256 16.04 6.93 9.59
N LYS A 257 16.16 7.06 8.26
CA LYS A 257 15.83 8.30 7.55
C LYS A 257 14.32 8.58 7.42
N ASN A 258 13.48 7.55 7.43
CA ASN A 258 12.03 7.70 7.20
C ASN A 258 11.15 7.33 8.40
N HIS A 259 11.71 6.82 9.50
CA HIS A 259 10.95 6.38 10.68
C HIS A 259 10.03 7.47 11.25
N ARG A 260 10.49 8.72 11.30
CA ARG A 260 9.67 9.84 11.80
C ARG A 260 8.48 10.17 10.91
N ALA A 261 8.72 10.20 9.59
CA ALA A 261 7.65 10.45 8.63
C ALA A 261 6.60 9.35 8.71
N PHE A 262 7.03 8.11 8.96
CA PHE A 262 6.14 6.99 9.20
C PHE A 262 5.29 7.14 10.47
N ILE A 263 5.87 7.52 11.62
CA ILE A 263 5.09 7.74 12.85
C ILE A 263 4.14 8.94 12.69
N LEU A 264 4.60 10.05 12.11
CA LEU A 264 3.73 11.20 11.84
C LEU A 264 2.57 10.82 10.91
N GLY A 265 2.85 10.06 9.85
CA GLY A 265 1.82 9.54 8.95
C GLY A 265 0.80 8.64 9.67
N LEU A 266 1.24 7.79 10.60
CA LEU A 266 0.32 6.97 11.42
C LEU A 266 -0.59 7.84 12.32
N VAL A 267 -0.05 8.89 12.93
CA VAL A 267 -0.84 9.84 13.75
C VAL A 267 -1.88 10.54 12.88
N CYS A 268 -1.47 11.12 11.75
CA CYS A 268 -2.38 11.82 10.84
C CYS A 268 -3.44 10.88 10.25
N LEU A 269 -3.07 9.64 9.91
CA LEU A 269 -4.01 8.62 9.44
C LEU A 269 -5.04 8.28 10.52
N LEU A 270 -4.60 8.04 11.76
CA LEU A 270 -5.48 7.72 12.87
C LEU A 270 -6.47 8.86 13.14
N VAL A 271 -5.98 10.11 13.17
CA VAL A 271 -6.82 11.30 13.32
C VAL A 271 -7.83 11.40 12.18
N SER A 272 -7.39 11.23 10.93
CA SER A 272 -8.28 11.31 9.75
C SER A 272 -9.38 10.24 9.78
N LEU A 273 -9.05 9.01 10.16
CA LEU A 273 -10.00 7.90 10.26
C LEU A 273 -11.05 8.14 11.35
N VAL A 274 -10.61 8.51 12.55
CA VAL A 274 -11.52 8.72 13.70
C VAL A 274 -12.36 9.98 13.50
N TYR A 275 -11.74 11.09 13.08
CA TYR A 275 -12.44 12.35 12.87
C TYR A 275 -13.42 12.27 11.70
N GLY A 276 -13.00 11.71 10.55
CA GLY A 276 -13.88 11.51 9.40
C GLY A 276 -15.05 10.57 9.70
N ALA A 277 -14.82 9.49 10.45
CA ALA A 277 -15.89 8.62 10.91
C ALA A 277 -16.85 9.34 11.85
N ASN A 278 -16.34 10.17 12.77
CA ASN A 278 -17.19 10.96 13.67
C ASN A 278 -18.10 11.91 12.88
N LEU A 279 -17.53 12.73 12.00
CA LEU A 279 -18.29 13.66 11.15
C LEU A 279 -19.36 12.93 10.34
N THR A 280 -19.01 11.79 9.74
CA THR A 280 -19.94 10.98 8.96
C THR A 280 -21.08 10.46 9.83
N LEU A 281 -20.78 9.86 10.98
CA LEU A 281 -21.78 9.27 11.87
C LEU A 281 -22.70 10.32 12.49
N THR A 282 -22.20 11.51 12.79
CA THR A 282 -23.03 12.60 13.30
C THR A 282 -23.99 13.18 12.27
N THR A 283 -23.68 13.01 10.97
CA THR A 283 -24.58 13.40 9.88
C THR A 283 -25.65 12.35 9.59
N VAL A 284 -25.29 11.06 9.65
CA VAL A 284 -26.22 9.97 9.24
C VAL A 284 -26.97 9.29 10.37
N CYS A 285 -26.49 9.39 11.61
CA CYS A 285 -27.21 8.91 12.79
C CYS A 285 -27.77 10.10 13.57
N ARG A 286 -28.87 9.90 14.32
CA ARG A 286 -29.38 10.96 15.22
C ARG A 286 -28.31 11.30 16.25
N PRO A 287 -27.78 12.53 16.26
CA PRO A 287 -26.66 12.85 17.13
C PRO A 287 -27.10 13.30 18.52
N LYS A 288 -26.20 13.15 19.50
CA LYS A 288 -26.35 13.61 20.88
C LYS A 288 -25.09 14.38 21.30
N MET A 289 -25.27 15.42 22.10
CA MET A 289 -24.16 16.17 22.67
C MET A 289 -23.54 15.42 23.86
N LEU A 290 -22.23 15.20 23.81
CA LEU A 290 -21.40 14.76 24.93
C LEU A 290 -20.69 15.97 25.53
N TRP A 291 -20.88 16.17 26.83
CA TRP A 291 -20.31 17.28 27.61
C TRP A 291 -20.53 18.66 26.94
N ASP A 292 -21.69 18.84 26.31
CA ASP A 292 -22.11 20.07 25.62
C ASP A 292 -21.13 20.61 24.55
N THR A 293 -20.14 19.80 24.14
CA THR A 293 -19.03 20.23 23.27
C THR A 293 -18.82 19.30 22.08
N PHE A 294 -19.08 18.00 22.24
CA PHE A 294 -18.78 16.99 21.22
C PHE A 294 -20.05 16.30 20.75
N LEU A 295 -20.29 16.29 19.44
CA LEU A 295 -21.42 15.60 18.82
C LEU A 295 -21.07 14.12 18.61
N ILE A 296 -21.92 13.21 19.09
CA ILE A 296 -21.72 11.74 19.03
C ILE A 296 -22.99 11.06 18.48
N PRO A 297 -22.90 10.02 17.65
CA PRO A 297 -24.05 9.23 17.19
C PRO A 297 -24.79 8.52 18.35
N ASP A 298 -26.13 8.60 18.38
CA ASP A 298 -26.98 7.96 19.41
C ASP A 298 -27.84 6.82 18.81
N ASN A 299 -28.70 7.12 17.84
CA ASN A 299 -29.59 6.13 17.21
C ASN A 299 -29.31 5.98 15.70
N CYS A 300 -28.97 4.77 15.28
CA CYS A 300 -28.66 4.42 13.88
C CYS A 300 -29.63 3.38 13.29
N PHE A 301 -30.83 3.16 13.86
CA PHE A 301 -31.73 2.09 13.38
C PHE A 301 -32.25 2.30 11.94
N GLU A 302 -32.43 3.55 11.53
CA GLU A 302 -33.00 3.95 10.23
C GLU A 302 -31.95 3.99 9.11
N VAL A 303 -30.67 3.70 9.38
CA VAL A 303 -29.58 3.87 8.38
C VAL A 303 -29.70 2.95 7.16
N TYR A 304 -30.50 1.88 7.24
CA TYR A 304 -30.73 0.93 6.14
C TYR A 304 -31.99 1.21 5.31
N GLU A 305 -32.71 2.30 5.57
CA GLU A 305 -33.87 2.69 4.77
C GLU A 305 -33.47 3.30 3.42
N ASP A 306 -32.29 3.92 3.36
CA ASP A 306 -31.71 4.52 2.16
C ASP A 306 -30.28 4.00 1.93
N ILE A 307 -29.96 3.68 0.67
CA ILE A 307 -28.67 3.08 0.30
C ILE A 307 -27.49 4.06 0.41
N HIS A 308 -27.71 5.37 0.20
CA HIS A 308 -26.68 6.40 0.35
C HIS A 308 -26.34 6.57 1.83
N ILE A 309 -27.36 6.63 2.70
CA ILE A 309 -27.19 6.68 4.16
C ILE A 309 -26.48 5.41 4.65
N SER A 310 -26.87 4.24 4.14
CA SER A 310 -26.21 2.96 4.42
C SER A 310 -24.74 2.99 4.05
N LEU A 311 -24.40 3.50 2.85
CA LEU A 311 -23.04 3.58 2.36
C LEU A 311 -22.15 4.47 3.23
N CYS A 312 -22.66 5.63 3.66
CA CYS A 312 -22.00 6.52 4.61
C CYS A 312 -21.75 5.82 5.95
N PHE A 313 -22.78 5.19 6.53
CA PHE A 313 -22.69 4.48 7.80
C PHE A 313 -21.66 3.33 7.74
N VAL A 314 -21.76 2.45 6.74
CA VAL A 314 -20.85 1.33 6.51
C VAL A 314 -19.41 1.81 6.33
N SER A 315 -19.22 2.92 5.59
CA SER A 315 -17.89 3.52 5.38
C SER A 315 -17.29 4.06 6.67
N ALA A 316 -18.09 4.69 7.53
CA ALA A 316 -17.63 5.15 8.85
C ALA A 316 -17.26 3.98 9.77
N VAL A 317 -18.07 2.92 9.82
CA VAL A 317 -17.75 1.69 10.57
C VAL A 317 -16.46 1.06 10.04
N TYR A 318 -16.28 1.01 8.71
CA TYR A 318 -15.05 0.52 8.10
C TYR A 318 -13.83 1.34 8.53
N ALA A 319 -13.93 2.68 8.50
CA ALA A 319 -12.85 3.57 8.94
C ALA A 319 -12.46 3.33 10.41
N LEU A 320 -13.43 3.14 11.31
CA LEU A 320 -13.18 2.80 12.72
C LEU A 320 -12.52 1.43 12.89
N LEU A 321 -12.93 0.42 12.12
CA LEU A 321 -12.30 -0.89 12.14
C LEU A 321 -10.84 -0.84 11.65
N VAL A 322 -10.52 0.02 10.68
CA VAL A 322 -9.15 0.27 10.22
C VAL A 322 -8.36 1.07 11.25
N ALA A 323 -9.00 1.99 12.00
CA ALA A 323 -8.35 2.78 13.04
C ALA A 323 -7.76 1.91 14.16
N ILE A 324 -8.39 0.77 14.50
CA ILE A 324 -7.92 -0.15 15.54
C ILE A 324 -6.48 -0.66 15.27
N PRO A 325 -6.20 -1.39 14.17
CA PRO A 325 -4.84 -1.87 13.90
C PRO A 325 -3.84 -0.73 13.65
N VAL A 326 -4.27 0.41 13.09
CA VAL A 326 -3.42 1.61 12.95
C VAL A 326 -3.01 2.15 14.32
N GLY A 327 -3.95 2.26 15.25
CA GLY A 327 -3.69 2.68 16.63
C GLY A 327 -2.77 1.72 17.38
N LEU A 328 -3.00 0.41 17.26
CA LEU A 328 -2.12 -0.61 17.86
C LEU A 328 -0.69 -0.54 17.30
N MET A 329 -0.54 -0.33 15.99
CA MET A 329 0.75 -0.17 15.33
C MET A 329 1.45 1.11 15.78
N LEU A 330 0.72 2.22 15.94
CA LEU A 330 1.25 3.46 16.48
C LEU A 330 1.75 3.28 17.93
N LEU A 331 0.93 2.67 18.80
CA LEU A 331 1.30 2.40 20.19
C LEU A 331 2.55 1.52 20.29
N GLN A 332 2.63 0.46 19.48
CA GLN A 332 3.80 -0.41 19.42
C GLN A 332 5.06 0.38 19.01
N GLN A 333 4.95 1.24 18.01
CA GLN A 333 6.08 2.04 17.52
C GLN A 333 6.54 3.08 18.54
N LEU A 334 5.61 3.75 19.21
CA LEU A 334 5.93 4.70 20.28
C LEU A 334 6.62 4.01 21.47
N TRP A 335 6.14 2.82 21.85
CA TRP A 335 6.79 2.00 22.88
C TRP A 335 8.22 1.58 22.48
N LEU A 336 8.40 1.12 21.24
CA LEU A 336 9.70 0.74 20.68
C LEU A 336 10.70 1.92 20.64
N VAL A 337 10.22 3.11 20.26
CA VAL A 337 11.01 4.36 20.34
C VAL A 337 11.40 4.65 21.80
N ALA A 338 10.48 4.52 22.76
CA ALA A 338 10.75 4.78 24.17
C ALA A 338 11.84 3.87 24.75
N ILE A 339 12.01 2.66 24.23
CA ILE A 339 13.07 1.71 24.63
C ILE A 339 14.24 1.62 23.64
N ASN A 340 14.31 2.53 22.66
CA ASN A 340 15.31 2.58 21.56
C ASN A 340 15.56 1.23 20.87
N THR A 341 14.50 0.48 20.64
CA THR A 341 14.54 -0.85 20.01
C THR A 341 13.74 -0.80 18.71
N THR A 342 14.22 -1.47 17.67
CA THR A 342 13.50 -1.65 16.40
C THR A 342 12.66 -2.93 16.41
N ILE A 343 11.64 -3.04 15.55
CA ILE A 343 10.90 -4.31 15.36
C ILE A 343 11.87 -5.44 14.98
N TYR A 344 12.87 -5.16 14.15
CA TYR A 344 13.87 -6.15 13.77
C TYR A 344 14.66 -6.69 14.96
N GLU A 345 15.11 -5.81 15.86
CA GLU A 345 15.81 -6.18 17.09
C GLU A 345 14.89 -6.94 18.05
N MET A 346 13.65 -6.49 18.21
CA MET A 346 12.64 -7.16 19.03
C MET A 346 12.40 -8.60 18.56
N ARG A 347 12.26 -8.84 17.24
CA ARG A 347 12.11 -10.19 16.66
C ARG A 347 13.33 -11.09 16.83
N ARG A 348 14.49 -10.53 17.17
CA ARG A 348 15.72 -11.26 17.49
C ARG A 348 16.03 -11.29 18.98
N HIS A 349 15.04 -10.97 19.82
CA HIS A 349 15.17 -10.93 21.28
C HIS A 349 16.27 -9.98 21.79
N LYS A 350 16.58 -8.92 21.02
CA LYS A 350 17.57 -7.88 21.36
C LYS A 350 16.90 -6.62 21.91
N ILE A 351 16.08 -6.76 22.94
CA ILE A 351 15.22 -5.69 23.46
C ILE A 351 16.02 -4.81 24.43
N GLY A 352 15.94 -3.49 24.27
CA GLY A 352 16.46 -2.51 25.23
C GLY A 352 17.98 -2.34 25.27
N ILE A 353 18.74 -3.08 24.45
CA ILE A 353 20.23 -3.06 24.42
C ILE A 353 20.78 -1.64 24.23
N HIS A 354 20.08 -0.81 23.44
CA HIS A 354 20.51 0.55 23.12
C HIS A 354 19.77 1.64 23.93
N SER A 355 18.99 1.25 24.93
CA SER A 355 18.19 2.19 25.73
C SER A 355 19.08 3.06 26.62
N ARG A 356 18.80 4.37 26.65
CA ARG A 356 19.47 5.36 27.52
C ARG A 356 18.48 6.06 28.46
N GLY A 357 17.36 5.42 28.74
CA GLY A 357 16.20 5.98 29.45
C GLY A 357 15.18 6.62 28.50
N VAL A 358 13.90 6.55 28.87
CA VAL A 358 12.75 6.93 28.00
C VAL A 358 12.90 8.35 27.45
N CYS A 359 13.17 9.33 28.32
CA CYS A 359 13.31 10.73 27.90
C CYS A 359 14.45 10.94 26.90
N ASN A 360 15.62 10.34 27.14
CA ASN A 360 16.78 10.45 26.24
C ASN A 360 16.53 9.74 24.91
N ASN A 361 15.87 8.58 24.93
CA ASN A 361 15.51 7.83 23.74
C ASN A 361 14.57 8.65 22.86
N CYS A 362 13.46 9.14 23.44
CA CYS A 362 12.49 9.99 22.75
C CYS A 362 13.14 11.28 22.24
N ARG A 363 13.94 11.97 23.06
CA ARG A 363 14.66 13.18 22.64
C ARG A 363 15.59 12.91 21.46
N SER A 364 16.37 11.83 21.51
CA SER A 364 17.27 11.47 20.41
C SER A 364 16.52 11.10 19.13
N PHE A 365 15.32 10.52 19.28
CA PHE A 365 14.50 10.11 18.15
C PHE A 365 13.81 11.29 17.50
N TRP A 366 13.23 12.23 18.27
CA TRP A 366 12.47 13.36 17.73
C TRP A 366 13.35 14.57 17.38
N CYS A 367 14.43 14.80 18.13
CA CYS A 367 15.29 15.97 18.03
C CYS A 367 16.76 15.55 17.82
N PRO A 368 17.18 15.19 16.58
CA PRO A 368 18.50 14.64 16.31
C PRO A 368 19.61 15.69 16.33
N SER A 369 19.27 16.97 16.18
CA SER A 369 20.20 18.10 16.15
C SER A 369 20.90 18.37 17.48
N TRP A 370 20.61 17.57 18.51
CA TRP A 370 21.21 17.64 19.85
C TRP A 370 22.28 16.56 20.06
N ARG A 371 22.87 16.04 18.98
CA ARG A 371 24.00 15.09 19.02
C ARG A 371 25.32 15.76 18.72
#